data_AF-A8W2L8-F1
#
_entry.id   AF-A8W2L8-F1
#
_cell.length_a   1.000
_cell.length_b   1.000
_cell.length_c   1.000
_cell.angle_alpha   90.00
_cell.angle_beta   90.00
_cell.angle_gamma   90.00
#
_symmetry.space_group_name_H-M   'P 1'
#
loop_
_entity.id
_entity.type
_entity.pdbx_description
1 polymer ?
#
loop_
_entity_poly.entity_id
_entity_poly.type
_entity_poly.pdbx_seq_one_letter_code
_entity_poly.pdbx_strand_id
1 'polypeptide(L)'
;RKRHREDSDVEMVEDDSRKEMTAACTPRRRIINLTSVLSLQEEINEQGHEVLREMLHNHSFVGCVNPQWALAQHQTKLYLLNTTKLSEELFYQILIYDFANFGVLRLSEPAPLFDLAMLALDSPESGWTEEDGPKEGLAEYIVEFSEEKG
;
A
#
# COMPACT_ATOMS: atom_id res chain seq x y z
N ARG A 1 -17.55 -29.62 -3.94
CA ARG A 1 -16.41 -30.43 -3.41
C ARG A 1 -15.45 -29.45 -2.74
N LYS A 2 -15.44 -29.39 -1.40
CA LYS A 2 -14.55 -28.54 -0.59
C LYS A 2 -13.10 -29.02 -0.80
N ARG A 3 -12.23 -28.19 -1.38
CA ARG A 3 -10.78 -28.46 -1.36
C ARG A 3 -10.31 -28.24 0.08
N HIS A 4 -9.79 -29.29 0.69
CA HIS A 4 -9.12 -29.24 1.98
C HIS A 4 -7.79 -28.51 1.73
N ARG A 5 -7.62 -27.32 2.30
CA ARG A 5 -6.36 -26.58 2.23
C ARG A 5 -5.42 -27.30 3.21
N GLU A 6 -4.41 -27.97 2.67
CA GLU A 6 -3.34 -28.56 3.48
C GLU A 6 -2.71 -27.44 4.32
N ASP A 7 -2.60 -27.71 5.61
CA ASP A 7 -1.95 -26.86 6.59
C ASP A 7 -0.44 -26.90 6.26
N SER A 8 0.00 -26.01 5.37
CA SER A 8 1.43 -25.80 5.14
C SER A 8 2.03 -25.30 6.45
N ASP A 9 3.05 -25.96 6.97
CA ASP A 9 3.83 -25.56 8.14
C ASP A 9 4.42 -24.16 7.93
N VAL A 10 3.62 -23.10 8.14
CA VAL A 10 4.09 -21.72 8.06
C VAL A 10 4.70 -21.38 9.40
N GLU A 11 6.01 -21.15 9.42
CA GLU A 11 6.70 -20.64 10.61
C GLU A 11 6.11 -19.29 11.02
N MET A 12 5.51 -19.27 12.21
CA MET A 12 4.89 -18.11 12.83
C MET A 12 5.76 -17.74 14.03
N VAL A 13 6.04 -16.45 14.20
CA VAL A 13 6.83 -15.97 15.33
C VAL A 13 5.97 -15.00 16.15
N GLU A 14 5.99 -15.16 17.47
CA GLU A 14 5.55 -14.11 18.40
C GLU A 14 6.67 -13.07 18.44
N ASP A 15 6.44 -11.92 17.82
CA ASP A 15 7.46 -10.89 17.60
C ASP A 15 7.55 -9.96 18.82
N ASP A 16 8.42 -10.30 19.77
CA ASP A 16 8.73 -9.48 20.96
C ASP A 16 10.07 -8.72 20.80
N SER A 17 10.72 -8.76 19.62
CA SER A 17 12.12 -8.31 19.48
C SER A 17 12.55 -7.67 18.16
N ARG A 18 11.73 -7.62 17.11
CA ARG A 18 12.04 -6.75 15.96
C ARG A 18 11.64 -5.33 16.30
N LYS A 19 12.64 -4.46 16.44
CA LYS A 19 12.47 -3.01 16.56
C LYS A 19 11.38 -2.54 15.57
N GLU A 20 10.30 -2.01 16.14
CA GLU A 20 9.09 -1.51 15.49
C GLU A 20 9.39 -0.83 14.14
N MET A 21 9.16 -1.54 13.03
CA MET A 21 9.32 -0.98 11.67
C MET A 21 8.04 -1.09 10.84
N THR A 22 6.94 -1.55 11.44
CA THR A 22 5.77 -1.99 10.68
C THR A 22 4.48 -1.39 11.19
N ALA A 23 3.66 -0.90 10.28
CA ALA A 23 2.46 -0.13 10.60
C ALA A 23 1.31 -1.01 11.11
N ALA A 24 1.29 -2.31 10.79
CA ALA A 24 0.26 -3.23 11.25
C ALA A 24 0.65 -3.98 12.54
N CYS A 25 -0.06 -3.69 13.65
CA CYS A 25 -0.04 -4.52 14.86
C CYS A 25 -0.83 -5.81 14.63
N THR A 26 -0.23 -6.80 13.96
CA THR A 26 -0.79 -8.15 13.86
C THR A 26 -0.12 -9.07 14.91
N PRO A 27 -0.88 -9.71 15.81
CA PRO A 27 -0.32 -10.49 16.93
C PRO A 27 0.38 -11.78 16.50
N ARG A 28 0.23 -12.20 15.24
CA ARG A 28 0.94 -13.34 14.66
C ARG A 28 1.39 -12.99 13.26
N ARG A 29 2.69 -13.08 13.02
CA ARG A 29 3.32 -12.73 11.75
C ARG A 29 3.91 -13.95 11.09
N ARG A 30 3.69 -14.05 9.79
CA ARG A 30 4.29 -15.04 8.91
C ARG A 30 5.67 -14.57 8.49
N ILE A 31 6.63 -15.47 8.53
CA ILE A 31 7.96 -15.21 7.95
C ILE A 31 7.84 -15.21 6.42
N ILE A 32 8.37 -14.17 5.78
CA ILE A 32 8.39 -14.03 4.33
C ILE A 32 9.74 -14.48 3.80
N ASN A 33 9.77 -15.61 3.10
CA ASN A 33 10.98 -16.18 2.50
C ASN A 33 11.03 -15.97 0.97
N LEU A 34 10.15 -15.12 0.42
CA LEU A 34 10.12 -14.83 -1.01
C LEU A 34 11.25 -13.87 -1.36
N THR A 35 12.21 -14.34 -2.16
CA THR A 35 13.37 -13.55 -2.58
C THR A 35 12.98 -12.26 -3.32
N SER A 36 11.88 -12.26 -4.07
CA SER A 36 11.37 -11.06 -4.73
C SER A 36 11.01 -9.96 -3.73
N VAL A 37 10.32 -10.30 -2.64
CA VAL A 37 9.93 -9.33 -1.60
C VAL A 37 11.16 -8.89 -0.79
N LEU A 38 12.06 -9.82 -0.47
CA LEU A 38 13.30 -9.51 0.25
C LEU A 38 14.22 -8.59 -0.57
N SER A 39 14.32 -8.78 -1.88
CA SER A 39 15.05 -7.89 -2.79
C SER A 39 14.47 -6.48 -2.79
N LEU A 40 13.14 -6.34 -2.87
CA LEU A 40 12.48 -5.03 -2.81
C LEU A 40 12.72 -4.33 -1.46
N GLN A 41 12.77 -5.07 -0.36
CA GLN A 41 13.14 -4.52 0.96
C GLN A 41 14.59 -4.04 1.00
N GLU A 42 15.51 -4.74 0.33
CA GLU A 42 16.90 -4.35 0.20
C GLU A 42 17.04 -3.07 -0.64
N GLU A 43 16.37 -3.01 -1.80
CA GLU A 43 16.35 -1.81 -2.66
C GLU A 43 15.84 -0.56 -1.93
N ILE A 44 14.80 -0.69 -1.10
CA ILE A 44 14.29 0.40 -0.25
C ILE A 44 15.37 0.84 0.75
N ASN A 45 16.01 -0.10 1.43
CA ASN A 45 17.05 0.19 2.42
C ASN A 45 18.27 0.89 1.80
N GLU A 46 18.69 0.46 0.61
CA GLU A 46 19.83 1.05 -0.11
C GLU A 46 19.60 2.52 -0.50
N GLN A 47 18.35 2.90 -0.74
CA GLN A 47 17.96 4.29 -1.07
C GLN A 47 17.61 5.14 0.16
N GLY A 48 17.68 4.55 1.36
CA GLY A 48 17.33 5.20 2.61
C GLY A 48 18.21 6.40 2.94
N HIS A 49 17.60 7.56 3.21
CA HIS A 49 18.31 8.78 3.59
C HIS A 49 18.14 9.09 5.08
N GLU A 50 19.14 8.74 5.89
CA GLU A 50 19.08 8.87 7.36
C GLU A 50 18.74 10.28 7.86
N VAL A 51 19.31 11.34 7.27
CA VAL A 51 19.01 12.72 7.69
C VAL A 51 17.54 13.12 7.42
N LEU A 52 16.95 12.66 6.31
CA LEU A 52 15.55 12.93 6.01
C LEU A 52 14.64 12.11 6.91
N ARG A 53 15.02 10.86 7.21
CA ARG A 53 14.34 10.01 8.19
C ARG A 53 14.35 10.66 9.57
N GLU A 54 15.48 11.18 10.03
CA GLU A 54 15.61 11.91 11.29
C GLU A 54 14.72 13.16 11.31
N MET A 55 14.73 13.93 10.21
CA MET A 55 13.87 15.12 10.07
C MET A 55 12.39 14.76 10.16
N LEU A 56 11.94 13.72 9.45
CA LEU A 56 10.56 13.25 9.48
C LEU A 56 10.20 12.62 10.84
N HIS A 57 11.14 11.98 11.52
CA HIS A 57 10.89 11.41 12.85
C HIS A 57 10.69 12.49 13.91
N ASN A 58 11.49 13.56 13.87
CA ASN A 58 11.53 14.61 14.90
C ASN A 58 10.83 15.91 14.50
N HIS A 59 10.05 15.91 13.41
CA HIS A 59 9.36 17.12 12.97
C HIS A 59 8.25 17.54 13.94
N SER A 60 8.02 18.84 14.04
CA SER A 60 6.80 19.43 14.56
C SER A 60 5.88 19.76 13.39
N PHE A 61 4.72 19.13 13.32
CA PHE A 61 3.73 19.41 12.30
C PHE A 61 3.12 20.81 12.52
N VAL A 62 3.13 21.65 11.48
CA VAL A 62 2.62 23.03 11.55
C VAL A 62 1.21 23.12 10.98
N GLY A 63 0.97 22.54 9.81
CA GLY A 63 -0.36 22.58 9.18
C GLY A 63 -0.35 22.20 7.70
N CYS A 64 -1.54 21.93 7.16
CA CYS A 64 -1.73 21.69 5.72
C CYS A 64 -1.93 23.01 4.97
N VAL A 65 -1.28 23.15 3.83
CA VAL A 65 -1.58 24.21 2.85
C VAL A 65 -2.75 23.75 1.98
N ASN A 66 -2.66 22.52 1.46
CA ASN A 66 -3.71 21.81 0.73
C ASN A 66 -3.42 20.28 0.81
N PRO A 67 -4.20 19.39 0.18
CA PRO A 67 -3.95 17.95 0.26
C PRO A 67 -2.58 17.48 -0.26
N GLN A 68 -1.95 18.25 -1.15
CA GLN A 68 -0.64 17.93 -1.72
C GLN A 68 0.52 18.46 -0.85
N TRP A 69 0.33 19.54 -0.12
CA TRP A 69 1.41 20.26 0.56
C TRP A 69 1.12 20.52 2.04
N ALA A 70 2.09 20.18 2.89
CA ALA A 70 2.06 20.46 4.32
C ALA A 70 3.34 21.17 4.79
N LEU A 71 3.25 21.87 5.91
CA LEU A 71 4.36 22.51 6.58
C LEU A 71 4.75 21.73 7.83
N ALA A 72 6.05 21.50 7.96
CA ALA A 72 6.65 20.88 9.14
C ALA A 72 7.90 21.64 9.54
N GLN A 73 8.14 21.80 10.83
CA GLN A 73 9.31 22.45 11.37
C GLN A 73 10.21 21.39 12.03
N HIS A 74 11.50 21.43 11.72
CA HIS A 74 12.51 20.61 12.39
C HIS A 74 13.69 21.50 12.76
N GLN A 75 14.08 21.50 14.04
CA GLN A 75 15.06 22.43 14.60
C GLN A 75 14.69 23.89 14.30
N THR A 76 15.52 24.68 13.64
CA THR A 76 15.20 26.07 13.27
C THR A 76 14.69 26.21 11.83
N LYS A 77 14.45 25.10 11.12
CA LYS A 77 14.08 25.09 9.71
C LYS A 77 12.60 24.76 9.53
N LEU A 78 11.95 25.50 8.63
CA LEU A 78 10.59 25.24 8.17
C LEU A 78 10.65 24.58 6.79
N TYR A 79 10.00 23.43 6.64
CA TYR A 79 9.96 22.62 5.44
C TYR A 79 8.57 22.65 4.82
N LEU A 80 8.53 22.81 3.50
CA LEU A 80 7.37 22.51 2.69
C LEU A 80 7.51 21.07 2.19
N LEU A 81 6.58 20.21 2.61
CA LEU A 81 6.59 18.78 2.32
C LEU A 81 5.50 18.45 1.29
N ASN A 82 5.86 17.67 0.27
CA ASN A 82 4.89 17.10 -0.66
C ASN A 82 4.24 15.87 -0.03
N THR A 83 3.07 16.05 0.58
CA THR A 83 2.32 15.00 1.27
C THR A 83 1.92 13.89 0.31
N THR A 84 1.52 14.20 -0.92
CA THR A 84 1.14 13.17 -1.92
C THR A 84 2.31 12.20 -2.14
N LYS A 85 3.50 12.71 -2.43
CA LYS A 85 4.68 11.87 -2.69
C LYS A 85 5.21 11.17 -1.44
N LEU A 86 5.19 11.83 -0.29
CA LEU A 86 5.58 11.19 0.97
C LEU A 86 4.63 10.07 1.36
N SER A 87 3.32 10.24 1.20
CA SER A 87 2.34 9.18 1.50
C SER A 87 2.42 8.04 0.50
N GLU A 88 2.65 8.33 -0.79
CA GLU A 88 2.85 7.32 -1.83
C GLU A 88 4.03 6.40 -1.47
N GLU A 89 5.18 6.99 -1.11
CA GLU A 89 6.36 6.23 -0.70
C GLU A 89 6.15 5.48 0.62
N LEU A 90 5.52 6.13 1.61
CA LEU A 90 5.22 5.49 2.90
C LEU A 90 4.32 4.25 2.72
N PHE A 91 3.25 4.36 1.92
CA PHE A 91 2.36 3.22 1.69
C PHE A 91 3.03 2.14 0.85
N TYR A 92 3.87 2.50 -0.13
CA TYR A 92 4.66 1.53 -0.88
C TYR A 92 5.57 0.72 0.06
N GLN A 93 6.33 1.39 0.94
CA GLN A 93 7.21 0.71 1.90
C GLN A 93 6.40 -0.19 2.85
N ILE A 94 5.26 0.28 3.37
CA ILE A 94 4.37 -0.55 4.21
C ILE A 94 3.90 -1.79 3.43
N LEU A 95 3.50 -1.66 2.17
CA LEU A 95 3.08 -2.80 1.35
C LEU A 95 4.18 -3.85 1.17
N ILE A 96 5.44 -3.42 1.08
CA ILE A 96 6.58 -4.33 0.91
C ILE A 96 7.01 -4.97 2.24
N TYR A 97 7.09 -4.20 3.33
CA TYR A 97 7.51 -4.73 4.64
C TYR A 97 6.43 -5.58 5.32
N ASP A 98 5.15 -5.21 5.17
CA ASP A 98 4.01 -5.95 5.74
C ASP A 98 3.37 -6.94 4.76
N PHE A 99 4.07 -7.26 3.67
CA PHE A 99 3.59 -8.23 2.67
C PHE A 99 3.08 -9.51 3.33
N ALA A 100 1.88 -9.95 2.93
CA ALA A 100 1.14 -11.10 3.47
C ALA A 100 0.84 -11.07 4.98
N ASN A 101 1.05 -9.93 5.65
CA ASN A 101 0.81 -9.72 7.08
C ASN A 101 -0.11 -8.52 7.38
N PHE A 102 -0.90 -8.08 6.40
CA PHE A 102 -1.84 -6.96 6.53
C PHE A 102 -3.03 -7.29 7.43
N GLY A 103 -3.49 -6.27 8.17
CA GLY A 103 -4.84 -6.25 8.72
C GLY A 103 -5.90 -6.09 7.62
N VAL A 104 -7.18 -6.31 7.96
CA VAL A 104 -8.29 -6.16 7.01
C VAL A 104 -9.07 -4.89 7.34
N LEU A 105 -9.10 -3.94 6.40
CA LEU A 105 -10.06 -2.84 6.41
C LEU A 105 -11.33 -3.31 5.72
N ARG A 106 -12.40 -3.51 6.49
CA ARG A 106 -13.72 -3.89 5.94
C ARG A 106 -14.48 -2.63 5.54
N LEU A 107 -14.91 -2.58 4.28
CA LEU A 107 -15.81 -1.53 3.82
C LEU A 107 -17.16 -1.62 4.54
N SER A 108 -17.76 -0.48 4.86
CA SER A 108 -19.08 -0.41 5.49
C SER A 108 -20.17 -0.95 4.56
N GLU A 109 -20.03 -0.71 3.27
CA GLU A 109 -20.91 -1.18 2.21
C GLU A 109 -20.07 -1.91 1.14
N PRO A 110 -20.52 -3.07 0.64
CA PRO A 110 -19.86 -3.73 -0.48
C PRO A 110 -19.85 -2.82 -1.72
N ALA A 111 -18.71 -2.75 -2.42
CA ALA A 111 -18.58 -2.00 -3.67
C ALA A 111 -18.39 -2.98 -4.84
N PRO A 112 -19.41 -3.19 -5.70
CA PRO A 112 -19.31 -4.09 -6.84
C PRO A 112 -18.19 -3.66 -7.80
N LEU A 113 -17.32 -4.60 -8.18
CA LEU A 113 -16.18 -4.32 -9.06
C LEU A 113 -16.62 -3.81 -10.44
N PHE A 114 -17.76 -4.29 -10.95
CA PHE A 114 -18.31 -3.83 -12.22
C PHE A 114 -18.61 -2.33 -12.20
N ASP A 115 -19.32 -1.86 -11.16
CA ASP A 115 -19.69 -0.46 -11.02
C ASP A 115 -18.44 0.43 -10.85
N LEU A 116 -17.46 -0.03 -10.06
CA LEU A 116 -16.18 0.66 -9.90
C LEU A 116 -15.40 0.75 -11.22
N ALA A 117 -15.38 -0.32 -12.02
CA ALA A 117 -14.72 -0.34 -13.32
C ALA A 117 -15.41 0.61 -14.31
N MET A 118 -16.74 0.64 -14.34
CA MET A 118 -17.51 1.58 -15.16
C MET A 118 -17.22 3.03 -14.76
N LEU A 119 -17.24 3.34 -13.45
CA LEU A 119 -16.88 4.67 -12.95
C LEU A 119 -15.45 5.08 -13.35
N ALA A 120 -14.50 4.13 -13.32
CA ALA A 120 -13.13 4.39 -13.76
C ALA A 120 -13.08 4.66 -15.27
N LEU A 121 -13.72 3.84 -16.12
CA LEU A 121 -13.74 4.01 -17.57
C LEU A 121 -14.46 5.29 -18.02
N ASP A 122 -15.36 5.84 -17.20
CA ASP A 122 -16.00 7.14 -17.42
C ASP A 122 -15.12 8.34 -17.03
N SER A 123 -14.04 8.11 -16.28
CA SER A 123 -13.08 9.13 -15.89
C SER A 123 -12.01 9.37 -16.97
N PRO A 124 -11.57 10.62 -17.21
CA PRO A 124 -10.51 10.90 -18.17
C PRO A 124 -9.16 10.29 -17.77
N GLU A 125 -8.95 10.01 -16.49
CA GLU A 125 -7.73 9.37 -15.97
C GLU A 125 -7.56 7.92 -16.44
N SER A 126 -8.64 7.25 -16.86
CA SER A 126 -8.57 5.89 -17.41
C SER A 126 -7.81 5.82 -18.75
N GLY A 127 -7.76 6.94 -19.48
CA GLY A 127 -7.24 6.96 -20.85
C GLY A 127 -8.08 6.17 -21.86
N TRP A 128 -9.31 5.76 -21.50
CA TRP A 128 -10.21 5.04 -22.42
C TRP A 128 -10.57 5.90 -23.63
N THR A 129 -10.61 5.24 -24.78
CA THR A 129 -11.03 5.79 -26.06
C THR A 129 -12.00 4.83 -26.75
N GLU A 130 -12.72 5.31 -27.78
CA GLU A 130 -13.63 4.44 -28.56
C GLU A 130 -12.89 3.28 -29.25
N GLU A 131 -11.57 3.38 -29.44
CA GLU A 131 -10.72 2.32 -30.02
C GLU A 131 -10.54 1.12 -29.08
N ASP A 132 -10.69 1.31 -27.77
CA ASP A 132 -10.56 0.27 -26.76
C ASP A 132 -11.79 -0.66 -26.68
N GLY A 133 -12.87 -0.29 -27.38
CA GLY A 133 -14.12 -1.04 -27.43
C GLY A 133 -15.12 -0.67 -26.33
N PRO A 134 -16.26 -1.38 -26.27
CA PRO A 134 -17.35 -1.07 -25.35
C PRO A 134 -16.93 -1.18 -23.87
N LYS A 135 -17.27 -0.15 -23.09
CA LYS A 135 -16.91 -0.08 -21.66
C LYS A 135 -17.49 -1.23 -20.85
N GLU A 136 -18.71 -1.65 -21.17
CA GLU A 136 -19.39 -2.74 -20.47
C GLU A 136 -18.61 -4.05 -20.62
N GLY A 137 -18.13 -4.35 -21.83
CA GLY A 137 -17.31 -5.54 -22.06
C GLY A 137 -15.95 -5.48 -21.36
N LEU A 138 -15.33 -4.30 -21.31
CA LEU A 138 -14.10 -4.09 -20.56
C LEU A 138 -14.32 -4.24 -19.05
N ALA A 139 -15.42 -3.71 -18.52
CA ALA A 139 -15.78 -3.83 -17.12
C ALA A 139 -16.08 -5.29 -16.72
N GLU A 140 -16.82 -6.04 -17.54
CA GLU A 140 -17.04 -7.48 -17.34
C GLU A 140 -15.71 -8.24 -17.29
N TYR A 141 -14.80 -7.95 -18.23
CA TYR A 141 -13.46 -8.56 -18.25
C TYR A 141 -12.63 -8.23 -17.00
N ILE A 142 -12.66 -6.97 -16.55
CA ILE A 142 -11.94 -6.55 -15.32
C ILE A 142 -12.45 -7.31 -14.10
N VAL A 143 -13.76 -7.54 -14.00
CA VAL A 143 -14.36 -8.32 -12.91
C VAL A 143 -13.89 -9.77 -12.97
N GLU A 144 -14.02 -10.43 -14.12
CA GLU A 144 -13.62 -11.83 -14.29
C GLU A 144 -12.13 -12.04 -13.99
N PHE A 145 -11.28 -11.17 -14.50
CA PHE A 145 -9.84 -11.23 -14.28
C PHE A 145 -9.46 -11.00 -12.81
N SER A 146 -10.17 -10.10 -12.12
CA SER A 146 -9.91 -9.80 -10.71
C SER A 146 -10.37 -10.93 -9.79
N GLU A 147 -11.46 -11.63 -10.15
CA GLU A 147 -11.93 -12.82 -9.45
C GLU A 147 -10.99 -14.02 -9.62
N GLU A 148 -10.31 -14.16 -10.77
CA GLU A 148 -9.29 -15.20 -10.97
C GLU A 148 -8.06 -14.99 -10.08
N LYS A 149 -7.69 -13.73 -9.82
CA LYS A 149 -6.47 -13.37 -9.08
C LYS A 149 -6.62 -13.28 -7.56
N GLY A 150 -7.86 -13.19 -7.04
CA GLY A 150 -8.17 -13.08 -5.60
C GLY A 150 -8.21 -14.42 -4.88
#